data_AF-A0A2E0HAP7-F1
#
_entry.id   AF-A0A2E0HAP7-F1
#
_cell.length_a   1.000
_cell.length_b   1.000
_cell.length_c   1.000
_cell.angle_alpha   90.00
_cell.angle_beta   90.00
_cell.angle_gamma   90.00
#
_symmetry.space_group_name_H-M   'P 1'
#
loop_
_entity.id
_entity.type
_entity.pdbx_description
1 polymer ?
#
loop_
_entity_poly.entity_id
_entity_poly.type
_entity_poly.pdbx_seq_one_letter_code
_entity_poly.pdbx_strand_id
1 'polypeptide(L)'
;MDVHDREYVAAVINYFWGPNLTTPQAVNEAAAEIAYEALEKANVCSDSMDLVPRPTLIASPGYAVKQLANIGKRIISGDTAVYSICKNAIGAGYKSAIRIALAGA
;
A
#
# COMPACT_ATOMS: atom_id res chain seq x y z
N MET A 1 8.25 -8.75 8.66
CA MET A 1 8.31 -8.33 7.24
C MET A 1 9.67 -8.65 6.66
N ASP A 2 9.72 -9.40 5.56
CA ASP A 2 10.98 -9.79 4.90
C ASP A 2 11.46 -8.75 3.87
N VAL A 3 12.56 -9.06 3.16
CA VAL A 3 13.15 -8.15 2.15
C VAL A 3 12.25 -7.96 0.93
N HIS A 4 11.57 -9.01 0.49
CA HIS A 4 10.68 -8.96 -0.68
C HIS A 4 9.39 -8.23 -0.35
N ASP A 5 8.83 -8.44 0.83
CA ASP A 5 7.68 -7.67 1.33
C ASP A 5 7.97 -6.17 1.26
N ARG A 6 9.15 -5.75 1.75
CA ARG A 6 9.58 -4.35 1.72
C ARG A 6 9.71 -3.78 0.32
N GLU A 7 10.25 -4.57 -0.63
CA GLU A 7 10.36 -4.18 -2.03
C GLU A 7 8.98 -3.91 -2.65
N TYR A 8 8.04 -4.83 -2.46
CA TYR A 8 6.70 -4.71 -3.00
C TYR A 8 5.89 -3.59 -2.32
N VAL A 9 5.95 -3.47 -1.00
CA VAL A 9 5.27 -2.40 -0.26
C VAL A 9 5.83 -1.03 -0.67
N ALA A 10 7.16 -0.89 -0.85
CA ALA A 10 7.75 0.34 -1.36
C ALA A 10 7.24 0.67 -2.78
N ALA A 11 7.07 -0.34 -3.65
CA ALA A 11 6.50 -0.14 -4.97
C ALA A 11 5.05 0.37 -4.91
N VAL A 12 4.21 -0.19 -4.01
CA VAL A 12 2.85 0.33 -3.79
C VAL A 12 2.90 1.78 -3.34
N ILE A 13 3.71 2.09 -2.33
CA ILE A 13 3.79 3.45 -1.77
C ILE A 13 4.21 4.46 -2.84
N ASN A 14 5.23 4.13 -3.62
CA ASN A 14 5.73 4.99 -4.67
C ASN A 14 4.75 5.13 -5.84
N TYR A 15 3.96 4.09 -6.13
CA TYR A 15 2.95 4.13 -7.18
C TYR A 15 1.81 5.10 -6.83
N PHE A 16 1.29 5.06 -5.61
CA PHE A 16 0.10 5.83 -5.20
C PHE A 16 0.42 7.25 -4.72
N TRP A 17 1.50 7.45 -3.97
CA TRP A 17 1.76 8.74 -3.29
C TRP A 17 2.98 9.51 -3.81
N GLY A 18 3.65 8.96 -4.81
CA GLY A 18 4.63 9.67 -5.65
C GLY A 18 5.91 8.87 -5.86
N PRO A 19 6.54 9.02 -7.03
CA PRO A 19 7.78 8.31 -7.32
C PRO A 19 8.85 8.69 -6.28
N ASN A 20 9.61 7.70 -5.82
CA ASN A 20 10.73 7.87 -4.88
C ASN A 20 10.32 8.45 -3.50
N LEU A 21 9.08 8.24 -3.05
CA LEU A 21 8.65 8.61 -1.71
C LEU A 21 9.35 7.78 -0.63
N THR A 22 9.66 6.52 -0.93
CA THR A 22 10.34 5.60 0.00
C THR A 22 11.26 4.63 -0.71
N THR A 23 12.19 4.03 0.05
CA THR A 23 13.00 2.88 -0.36
C THR A 23 12.57 1.65 0.45
N PRO A 24 12.85 0.41 -0.01
CA PRO A 24 12.51 -0.80 0.75
C PRO A 24 13.05 -0.78 2.19
N GLN A 25 14.23 -0.19 2.42
CA GLN A 25 14.86 -0.14 3.74
C GLN A 25 14.11 0.77 4.73
N ALA A 26 13.39 1.78 4.23
CA ALA A 26 12.62 2.70 5.04
C ALA A 26 11.18 2.20 5.33
N VAL A 27 10.77 1.09 4.70
CA VAL A 27 9.44 0.51 4.93
C VAL A 27 9.41 -0.26 6.26
N ASN A 28 8.45 0.12 7.11
CA ASN A 28 8.13 -0.51 8.37
C ASN A 28 6.64 -0.93 8.42
N GLU A 29 6.24 -1.62 9.49
CA GLU A 29 4.88 -2.15 9.62
C GLU A 29 3.82 -1.04 9.70
N ALA A 30 4.10 0.08 10.37
CA ALA A 30 3.19 1.22 10.43
C ALA A 30 2.92 1.84 9.05
N ALA A 31 3.96 1.94 8.21
CA ALA A 31 3.81 2.41 6.84
C ALA A 31 2.97 1.44 5.99
N ALA A 32 3.11 0.13 6.20
CA ALA A 32 2.28 -0.88 5.56
C ALA A 32 0.82 -0.80 6.04
N GLU A 33 0.57 -0.63 7.33
CA GLU A 33 -0.79 -0.48 7.86
C GLU A 33 -1.50 0.74 7.30
N ILE A 34 -0.84 1.91 7.31
CA ILE A 34 -1.42 3.15 6.79
C ILE A 34 -1.64 3.07 5.28
N ALA A 35 -0.72 2.45 4.54
CA ALA A 35 -0.90 2.23 3.11
C ALA A 35 -2.08 1.28 2.84
N TYR A 36 -2.22 0.20 3.60
CA TYR A 36 -3.37 -0.71 3.49
C TYR A 36 -4.69 0.01 3.80
N GLU A 37 -4.75 0.74 4.90
CA GLU A 37 -5.94 1.49 5.33
C GLU A 37 -6.37 2.52 4.27
N ALA A 38 -5.41 3.22 3.67
CA ALA A 38 -5.67 4.18 2.61
C ALA A 38 -6.30 3.52 1.38
N LEU A 39 -5.82 2.33 1.01
CA LEU A 39 -6.35 1.57 -0.12
C LEU A 39 -7.71 0.92 0.20
N GLU A 40 -7.92 0.49 1.44
CA GLU A 40 -9.19 -0.08 1.91
C GLU A 40 -10.30 0.98 1.99
N LYS A 41 -9.99 2.19 2.48
CA LYS A 41 -10.95 3.29 2.59
C LYS A 41 -11.29 3.93 1.24
N ALA A 42 -10.49 3.67 0.22
CA ALA A 42 -10.83 4.04 -1.13
C ALA A 42 -11.94 3.10 -1.64
N ASN A 43 -13.19 3.37 -1.28
CA ASN A 43 -14.37 2.56 -1.65
C ASN A 43 -14.46 2.26 -3.16
N VAL A 44 -13.96 3.17 -4.00
CA VAL A 44 -13.94 2.99 -5.47
C VAL A 44 -12.94 1.92 -5.94
N CYS A 45 -12.04 1.49 -5.05
CA CYS A 45 -10.88 0.66 -5.34
C CYS A 45 -10.84 -0.61 -4.52
N SER A 46 -11.27 -0.55 -3.26
CA SER A 46 -11.17 -1.68 -2.33
C SER A 46 -11.84 -2.95 -2.85
N ASP A 47 -12.98 -2.82 -3.54
CA ASP A 47 -13.75 -3.97 -4.06
C ASP A 47 -13.12 -4.60 -5.31
N SER A 48 -12.34 -3.83 -6.07
CA SER A 48 -11.65 -4.30 -7.28
C SER A 48 -10.20 -4.67 -7.02
N MET A 49 -9.67 -4.35 -5.84
CA MET A 49 -8.29 -4.62 -5.44
C MET A 49 -8.15 -5.97 -4.74
N ASP A 50 -6.92 -6.44 -4.62
CA ASP A 50 -6.55 -7.66 -3.88
C ASP A 50 -6.68 -7.51 -2.34
N LEU A 51 -7.56 -6.61 -1.88
CA LEU A 51 -7.88 -6.40 -0.46
C LEU A 51 -9.08 -7.24 -0.01
N VAL A 52 -9.66 -8.03 -0.92
CA VAL A 52 -10.82 -8.89 -0.67
C VAL A 52 -10.36 -10.35 -0.54
N PRO A 53 -10.83 -11.11 0.47
CA PRO A 53 -11.81 -10.73 1.49
C PRO A 53 -11.21 -9.81 2.54
N ARG A 54 -11.95 -8.73 2.85
CA ARG A 54 -11.59 -7.82 3.95
C ARG A 54 -11.68 -8.57 5.27
N PRO A 55 -10.73 -8.36 6.20
CA PRO A 55 -10.86 -8.94 7.53
C PRO A 55 -12.15 -8.42 8.18
N THR A 56 -12.84 -9.30 8.91
CA THR A 56 -14.07 -8.93 9.66
C THR A 56 -13.78 -8.04 10.87
N LEU A 57 -12.50 -7.84 11.19
CA LEU A 57 -11.95 -7.04 12.29
C LEU A 57 -10.81 -6.15 11.77
N ILE A 58 -10.07 -5.50 12.67
CA ILE A 58 -8.85 -4.74 12.37
C ILE A 58 -7.85 -5.66 11.65
N ALA A 59 -7.37 -5.23 10.48
CA ALA A 59 -6.33 -5.93 9.74
C ALA A 59 -5.05 -6.02 10.60
N SER A 60 -4.49 -7.22 10.74
CA SER A 60 -3.18 -7.35 11.40
C SER A 60 -2.08 -6.76 10.50
N PRO A 61 -0.96 -6.28 11.07
CA PRO A 61 0.17 -5.79 10.27
C PRO A 61 0.65 -6.84 9.25
N GLY A 62 0.69 -8.11 9.63
CA GLY A 62 1.04 -9.20 8.71
C GLY A 62 0.05 -9.38 7.55
N TYR A 63 -1.25 -9.16 7.79
CA TYR A 63 -2.26 -9.17 6.73
C TYR A 63 -2.08 -7.96 5.78
N ALA A 64 -1.90 -6.76 6.34
CA ALA A 64 -1.67 -5.54 5.57
C ALA A 64 -0.43 -5.67 4.66
N VAL A 65 0.69 -6.13 5.22
CA VAL A 65 1.93 -6.39 4.48
C VAL A 65 1.69 -7.38 3.34
N LYS A 66 1.01 -8.52 3.61
CA LYS A 66 0.77 -9.54 2.59
C LYS A 66 -0.08 -9.01 1.43
N GLN A 67 -1.14 -8.25 1.71
CA GLN A 67 -1.98 -7.71 0.64
C GLN A 67 -1.25 -6.65 -0.17
N LEU A 68 -0.51 -5.77 0.49
CA LEU A 68 0.34 -4.81 -0.20
C LEU A 68 1.43 -5.47 -1.03
N ALA A 69 2.03 -6.56 -0.56
CA ALA A 69 3.03 -7.30 -1.32
C ALA A 69 2.45 -7.89 -2.63
N ASN A 70 1.24 -8.44 -2.57
CA ASN A 70 0.54 -8.95 -3.76
C ASN A 70 0.26 -7.83 -4.77
N ILE A 71 -0.22 -6.68 -4.29
CA ILE A 71 -0.47 -5.49 -5.13
C ILE A 71 0.85 -5.00 -5.75
N GLY A 72 1.89 -4.86 -4.93
CA GLY A 72 3.21 -4.40 -5.37
C GLY A 72 3.82 -5.30 -6.44
N LYS A 73 3.65 -6.63 -6.32
CA LYS A 73 4.08 -7.59 -7.33
C LYS A 73 3.41 -7.36 -8.68
N ARG A 74 2.09 -7.10 -8.70
CA ARG A 74 1.33 -6.81 -9.93
C ARG A 74 1.73 -5.46 -10.54
N ILE A 75 1.95 -4.46 -9.69
CA ILE A 75 2.46 -3.15 -10.13
C ILE A 75 3.82 -3.30 -10.83
N ILE A 76 4.76 -4.04 -10.23
CA ILE A 76 6.08 -4.27 -10.81
C ILE A 76 5.99 -5.08 -12.11
N SER A 77 5.06 -6.04 -12.20
CA SER A 77 4.85 -6.80 -13.44
C SER A 77 4.09 -6.04 -14.54
N GLY A 78 3.72 -4.77 -14.30
CA GLY A 78 3.00 -3.93 -15.26
C GLY A 78 1.49 -4.16 -15.32
N ASP A 79 0.94 -5.01 -14.45
CA ASP A 79 -0.50 -5.26 -14.34
C ASP A 79 -1.12 -4.20 -13.41
N THR A 80 -1.24 -2.97 -13.93
CA THR A 80 -1.67 -1.81 -13.15
C THR A 80 -3.07 -1.30 -13.49
N ALA A 81 -3.80 -1.96 -14.40
CA ALA A 81 -5.06 -1.45 -14.94
C ALA A 81 -6.05 -1.08 -13.82
N VAL A 82 -6.26 -1.99 -12.86
CA VAL A 82 -7.12 -1.79 -11.70
C VAL A 82 -6.62 -0.65 -10.79
N TYR A 83 -5.31 -0.57 -10.54
CA TYR A 83 -4.74 0.43 -9.62
C TYR A 83 -4.60 1.82 -10.24
N SER A 84 -4.52 1.92 -11.56
CA SER A 84 -4.39 3.19 -12.29
C SER A 84 -5.61 4.10 -12.12
N ILE A 85 -6.80 3.49 -12.12
CA ILE A 85 -8.09 4.16 -11.87
C ILE A 85 -8.09 4.77 -10.46
N CYS A 86 -7.46 4.08 -9.52
CA CYS A 86 -7.45 4.38 -8.10
C CYS A 86 -6.44 5.41 -7.66
N LYS A 87 -5.34 5.52 -8.41
CA LYS A 87 -4.18 6.36 -8.06
C LYS A 87 -4.57 7.80 -7.75
N ASN A 88 -5.48 8.38 -8.53
CA ASN A 88 -5.89 9.78 -8.37
C ASN A 88 -6.77 9.99 -7.13
N ALA A 89 -7.61 9.01 -6.76
CA ALA A 89 -8.49 9.10 -5.60
C ALA A 89 -7.71 8.98 -4.27
N ILE A 90 -6.61 8.23 -4.27
CA ILE A 90 -5.87 7.83 -3.05
C ILE A 90 -4.71 8.79 -2.74
N GLY A 91 -4.19 9.50 -3.75
CA GLY A 91 -2.94 10.24 -3.67
C GLY A 91 -2.92 11.45 -2.74
N ALA A 92 -4.05 12.12 -2.50
CA ALA A 92 -4.06 13.41 -1.79
C ALA A 92 -4.25 13.29 -0.25
N GLY A 93 -5.06 12.35 0.23
CA GLY A 93 -5.44 12.29 1.65
C GLY A 93 -4.42 11.65 2.60
N TYR A 94 -3.64 10.67 2.10
CA TYR A 94 -2.81 9.81 2.96
C TYR A 94 -1.30 10.07 2.85
N LYS A 95 -0.87 10.90 1.90
CA LYS A 95 0.55 11.15 1.65
C LYS A 95 1.33 11.63 2.88
N SER A 96 0.73 12.53 3.68
CA SER A 96 1.35 13.03 4.91
C SER A 96 1.43 11.96 5.99
N ALA A 97 0.37 11.18 6.19
CA ALA A 97 0.35 10.08 7.16
C ALA A 97 1.41 9.03 6.83
N ILE A 98 1.57 8.68 5.55
CA ILE A 98 2.59 7.74 5.07
C ILE A 98 4.00 8.26 5.34
N ARG A 99 4.27 9.55 5.11
CA ARG A 99 5.59 10.14 5.42
C ARG A 99 5.91 10.07 6.90
N ILE A 100 4.93 10.33 7.77
CA ILE A 100 5.08 10.23 9.22
C ILE A 100 5.37 8.77 9.60
N ALA A 101 4.62 7.81 9.04
CA ALA A 101 4.82 6.39 9.29
C ALA A 101 6.23 5.91 8.89
N LEU A 102 6.69 6.32 7.71
CA LEU A 102 8.02 5.99 7.19
C LEU A 102 9.17 6.55 8.06
N ALA A 103 8.94 7.66 8.78
CA ALA A 103 9.93 8.23 9.69
C ALA A 103 10.10 7.43 10.99
N GLY A 104 9.27 6.41 11.24
CA GLY A 104 9.37 5.53 12.40
C GLY A 104 8.85 6.16 13.69
N ALA A 105 7.68 6.83 13.61
CA ALA A 105 6.95 7.31 14.79
C ALA A 105 6.72 6.21 15.84
#